data_AF-A0A2H1VIP8-F1
#
_entry.id   AF-A0A2H1VIP8-F1
#
_cell.length_a   1.000
_cell.length_b   1.000
_cell.length_c   1.000
_cell.angle_alpha   90.00
_cell.angle_beta   90.00
_cell.angle_gamma   90.00
#
_symmetry.space_group_name_H-M   'P 1'
#
loop_
_entity.id
_entity.type
_entity.pdbx_description
1 polymer ?
#
loop_
_entity_poly.entity_id
_entity_poly.type
_entity_poly.pdbx_seq_one_letter_code
_entity_poly.pdbx_strand_id
1 'polypeptide(L)'
;MWRFDVLLYVENVPGKMRGRTPRWLWVGAGSGALLALAALSAALAWTSIFDSALANQLMLTPNSRSFRTWLEPSVPLYFDIYFFNWTNSDNFPEEKPNLVQLGPYRFLEKRKHVNVTWHDNNDTLAYRTQRSWFFDEASSNGTLQDNITTLNGIAASAVYRSRFWGFLQQKGLAMGLAMFNQKIAVSKLARELLFEGYDDQLLNLAKSLPSSTTGGAPPVDKFGWFYERNNSLDTDGYMEVTTGRTAGTLPGQIMRWNYEDHIPYYEGECAQLAGSAGEFMPRNLTEDSVLPMFVPDLCRTVYMEYVDTGELDGLNYNKYALTQRSFDN
;
A
#
# COMPACT_ATOMS: atom_id res chain seq x y z
N MET A 1 -22.43 -30.12 113.90
CA MET A 1 -21.95 -31.35 113.22
C MET A 1 -22.78 -31.56 111.96
N TRP A 2 -22.39 -30.93 110.85
CA TRP A 2 -22.84 -31.27 109.49
C TRP A 2 -21.70 -30.88 108.55
N ARG A 3 -21.07 -31.89 107.93
CA ARG A 3 -19.99 -31.77 106.94
C ARG A 3 -20.60 -31.24 105.63
N PHE A 4 -19.96 -30.25 105.03
CA PHE A 4 -20.21 -29.86 103.64
C PHE A 4 -19.10 -30.46 102.77
N ASP A 5 -19.48 -31.41 101.92
CA ASP A 5 -18.60 -31.98 100.90
C ASP A 5 -18.50 -31.01 99.71
N VAL A 6 -17.27 -30.71 99.31
CA VAL A 6 -16.94 -29.88 98.15
C VAL A 6 -16.90 -30.78 96.92
N LEU A 7 -17.87 -30.62 96.03
CA LEU A 7 -17.89 -31.24 94.70
C LEU A 7 -17.19 -30.32 93.69
N LEU A 8 -15.99 -30.72 93.26
CA LEU A 8 -15.25 -30.13 92.15
C LEU A 8 -15.96 -30.49 90.83
N TYR A 9 -16.53 -29.48 90.17
CA TYR A 9 -17.05 -29.61 88.81
C TYR A 9 -15.89 -29.44 87.81
N VAL A 10 -15.51 -30.52 87.14
CA VAL A 10 -14.56 -30.51 86.01
C VAL A 10 -15.33 -30.10 84.76
N GLU A 11 -15.06 -28.91 84.23
CA GLU A 11 -15.59 -28.46 82.94
C GLU A 11 -14.91 -29.25 81.80
N ASN A 12 -15.65 -30.20 81.23
CA ASN A 12 -15.26 -30.92 80.03
C ASN A 12 -15.29 -29.96 78.82
N VAL A 13 -14.12 -29.71 78.24
CA VAL A 13 -14.00 -29.10 76.90
C VAL A 13 -14.66 -30.04 75.89
N PRO A 14 -15.71 -29.63 75.14
CA PRO A 14 -16.32 -30.50 74.14
C PRO A 14 -15.33 -30.76 73.01
N GLY A 15 -15.05 -32.04 72.78
CA GLY A 15 -14.22 -32.52 71.69
C GLY A 15 -14.74 -32.06 70.33
N LYS A 16 -13.82 -31.54 69.51
CA LYS A 16 -14.05 -31.16 68.12
C LYS A 16 -14.50 -32.41 67.33
N MET A 17 -15.80 -32.56 67.12
CA MET A 17 -16.33 -33.60 66.23
C MET A 17 -15.82 -33.34 64.81
N ARG A 18 -14.96 -34.23 64.29
CA ARG A 18 -14.61 -34.30 62.87
C ARG A 18 -15.86 -34.73 62.09
N GLY A 19 -16.67 -33.77 61.68
CA GLY A 19 -17.72 -34.00 60.69
C GLY A 19 -17.10 -34.54 59.40
N ARG A 20 -17.65 -35.62 58.85
CA ARG A 20 -17.32 -36.09 57.50
C ARG A 20 -17.58 -34.92 56.54
N THR A 21 -16.52 -34.35 55.97
CA THR A 21 -16.66 -33.32 54.93
C THR A 21 -17.59 -33.85 53.82
N PRO A 22 -18.69 -33.15 53.50
CA PRO A 22 -19.61 -33.58 52.47
C PRO A 22 -18.90 -33.87 51.13
N ARG A 23 -19.26 -34.98 50.44
CA ARG A 23 -18.67 -35.35 49.14
C ARG A 23 -18.82 -34.26 48.08
N TRP A 24 -19.84 -33.41 48.17
CA TRP A 24 -20.05 -32.29 47.25
C TRP A 24 -18.99 -31.18 47.39
N LEU A 25 -18.36 -31.01 48.56
CA LEU A 25 -17.26 -30.06 48.73
C LEU A 25 -16.00 -30.55 48.00
N TRP A 26 -15.76 -31.86 47.96
CA TRP A 26 -14.64 -32.46 47.22
C TRP A 26 -14.88 -32.41 45.70
N VAL A 27 -16.12 -32.62 45.27
CA VAL A 27 -16.51 -32.44 43.86
C VAL A 27 -16.37 -30.97 43.46
N GLY A 28 -16.86 -30.04 44.28
CA GLY A 28 -16.72 -28.59 44.03
C GLY A 28 -15.27 -28.11 44.02
N ALA A 29 -14.44 -28.58 44.96
CA ALA A 29 -13.01 -28.28 44.98
C ALA A 29 -12.26 -28.88 43.77
N GLY A 30 -12.62 -30.10 43.35
CA GLY A 30 -12.06 -30.73 42.16
C GLY A 30 -12.43 -29.98 40.87
N SER A 31 -13.69 -29.58 40.72
CA SER A 31 -14.15 -28.76 39.59
C SER A 31 -13.49 -27.37 39.59
N GLY A 32 -13.35 -26.73 40.75
CA GLY A 32 -12.65 -25.45 40.88
C GLY A 32 -11.17 -25.54 40.49
N ALA A 33 -10.48 -26.60 40.91
CA ALA A 33 -9.09 -26.85 40.54
C ALA A 33 -8.93 -27.09 39.02
N LEU A 34 -9.85 -27.83 38.39
CA LEU A 34 -9.86 -28.05 36.94
C LEU A 34 -10.08 -26.74 36.16
N LEU A 35 -11.02 -25.89 36.60
CA LEU A 35 -11.25 -24.59 35.98
C LEU A 35 -10.05 -23.66 36.15
N ALA A 36 -9.41 -23.65 37.32
CA ALA A 36 -8.20 -22.87 37.56
C ALA A 36 -7.02 -23.35 36.69
N LEU A 37 -6.85 -24.67 36.54
CA LEU A 37 -5.84 -25.24 35.65
C LEU A 37 -6.11 -24.91 34.17
N ALA A 38 -7.38 -24.96 33.74
CA ALA A 38 -7.78 -24.58 32.39
C ALA A 38 -7.58 -23.07 32.12
N ALA A 39 -7.89 -22.22 33.10
CA ALA A 39 -7.65 -20.79 32.99
C ALA A 39 -6.14 -20.48 32.93
N LEU A 40 -5.33 -21.15 33.75
CA LEU A 40 -3.87 -21.01 33.73
C LEU A 40 -3.29 -21.50 32.41
N SER A 41 -3.73 -22.65 31.88
CA SER A 41 -3.25 -23.16 30.60
C SER A 41 -3.65 -22.23 29.44
N ALA A 42 -4.87 -21.69 29.44
CA ALA A 42 -5.31 -20.70 28.46
C ALA A 42 -4.52 -19.38 28.56
N ALA A 43 -4.20 -18.93 29.79
CA ALA A 43 -3.37 -17.74 29.99
C ALA A 43 -1.93 -17.96 29.49
N LEU A 44 -1.34 -19.12 29.75
CA LEU A 44 0.00 -19.48 29.25
C LEU A 44 0.03 -19.66 27.73
N ALA A 45 -1.07 -20.16 27.14
CA ALA A 45 -1.21 -20.34 25.69
C ALA A 45 -1.80 -19.10 24.98
N TRP A 46 -2.07 -18.00 25.70
CA TRP A 46 -2.83 -16.86 25.18
C TRP A 46 -2.21 -16.29 23.90
N THR A 47 -0.89 -16.13 23.86
CA THR A 47 -0.17 -15.62 22.69
C THR A 47 -0.40 -16.48 21.46
N SER A 48 -0.30 -17.81 21.57
CA SER A 48 -0.53 -18.74 20.48
C SER A 48 -1.99 -18.75 20.01
N ILE A 49 -2.93 -18.73 20.96
CA ILE A 49 -4.38 -18.65 20.66
C ILE A 49 -4.69 -17.35 19.93
N PHE A 50 -4.19 -16.22 20.43
CA PHE A 50 -4.37 -14.91 19.82
C PHE A 50 -3.74 -14.85 18.43
N ASP A 51 -2.50 -15.31 18.27
CA ASP A 51 -1.79 -15.30 16.99
C ASP A 51 -2.50 -16.14 15.93
N SER A 52 -3.02 -17.30 16.31
CA SER A 52 -3.81 -18.19 15.44
C SER A 52 -5.16 -17.56 15.07
N ALA A 53 -5.88 -17.02 16.05
CA ALA A 53 -7.14 -16.31 15.79
C ALA A 53 -6.94 -15.10 14.87
N LEU A 54 -5.90 -14.32 15.11
CA LEU A 54 -5.54 -13.16 14.30
C LEU A 54 -5.12 -13.58 12.90
N ALA A 55 -4.28 -14.60 12.74
CA ALA A 55 -3.89 -15.12 11.43
C ALA A 55 -5.14 -15.53 10.61
N ASN A 56 -6.07 -16.28 11.22
CA ASN A 56 -7.33 -16.65 10.57
C ASN A 56 -8.20 -15.45 10.15
N GLN A 57 -8.17 -14.34 10.90
CA GLN A 57 -8.89 -13.11 10.55
C GLN A 57 -8.19 -12.31 9.45
N LEU A 58 -6.85 -12.32 9.41
CA LEU A 58 -6.03 -11.60 8.42
C LEU A 58 -5.97 -12.30 7.07
N MET A 59 -6.08 -13.63 7.05
CA MET A 59 -6.12 -14.43 5.83
C MET A 59 -7.14 -13.91 4.84
N LEU A 60 -6.76 -13.88 3.56
CA LEU A 60 -7.67 -13.60 2.46
C LEU A 60 -8.48 -14.86 2.19
N THR A 61 -9.73 -14.89 2.66
CA THR A 61 -10.71 -15.93 2.35
C THR A 61 -12.05 -15.27 2.06
N PRO A 62 -12.94 -15.88 1.25
CA PRO A 62 -14.22 -15.25 0.88
C PRO A 62 -15.06 -14.76 2.06
N ASN A 63 -14.91 -15.39 3.24
CA ASN A 63 -15.67 -15.07 4.44
C ASN A 63 -14.91 -14.19 5.45
N SER A 64 -13.61 -13.91 5.25
CA SER A 64 -12.84 -13.14 6.24
C SER A 64 -13.19 -11.65 6.21
N ARG A 65 -13.01 -10.99 7.36
CA ARG A 65 -13.18 -9.53 7.46
C ARG A 65 -12.10 -8.79 6.67
N SER A 66 -10.87 -9.31 6.69
CA SER A 66 -9.74 -8.70 5.98
C SER A 66 -9.95 -8.75 4.47
N PHE A 67 -10.48 -9.85 3.92
CA PHE A 67 -10.81 -9.92 2.49
C PHE A 67 -11.85 -8.87 2.07
N ARG A 68 -12.91 -8.66 2.86
CA ARG A 68 -13.92 -7.62 2.55
C ARG A 68 -13.34 -6.21 2.57
N THR A 69 -12.46 -5.93 3.54
CA THR A 69 -11.81 -4.62 3.67
C THR A 69 -10.75 -4.42 2.60
N TRP A 70 -10.05 -5.49 2.23
CA TRP A 70 -9.08 -5.50 1.14
C TRP A 70 -9.77 -5.28 -0.20
N LEU A 71 -10.90 -5.96 -0.46
CA LEU A 71 -11.65 -5.83 -1.71
C LEU A 71 -12.13 -4.39 -1.97
N GLU A 72 -12.62 -3.72 -0.93
CA GLU A 72 -13.03 -2.32 -0.98
C GLU A 72 -12.67 -1.63 0.36
N PRO A 73 -11.51 -0.96 0.43
CA PRO A 73 -11.08 -0.24 1.62
C PRO A 73 -12.07 0.85 2.04
N SER A 74 -12.37 0.91 3.34
CA SER A 74 -13.32 1.88 3.89
C SER A 74 -12.69 3.20 4.32
N VAL A 75 -11.36 3.23 4.47
CA VAL A 75 -10.62 4.43 4.85
C VAL A 75 -10.50 5.34 3.62
N PRO A 76 -10.87 6.63 3.72
CA PRO A 76 -10.72 7.56 2.61
C PRO A 76 -9.23 7.76 2.29
N LEU A 77 -8.88 7.58 1.02
CA LEU A 77 -7.54 7.85 0.52
C LEU A 77 -7.55 9.21 -0.18
N TYR A 78 -6.62 10.09 0.19
CA TYR A 78 -6.46 11.40 -0.46
C TYR A 78 -5.21 11.40 -1.32
N PHE A 79 -5.36 11.87 -2.55
CA PHE A 79 -4.29 12.00 -3.52
C PHE A 79 -4.05 13.49 -3.79
N ASP A 80 -3.01 14.02 -3.17
CA ASP A 80 -2.61 15.43 -3.28
C ASP A 80 -1.54 15.58 -4.34
N ILE A 81 -1.83 16.38 -5.37
CA ILE A 81 -0.90 16.66 -6.45
C ILE A 81 -0.37 18.08 -6.31
N TYR A 82 0.94 18.23 -6.49
CA TYR A 82 1.61 19.52 -6.51
C TYR A 82 2.33 19.69 -7.85
N PHE A 83 2.04 20.78 -8.53
CA PHE A 83 2.74 21.16 -9.74
C PHE A 83 3.89 22.10 -9.43
N PHE A 84 4.93 22.08 -10.26
CA PHE A 84 5.98 23.09 -10.26
C PHE A 84 5.83 23.94 -11.53
N ASN A 85 5.24 25.12 -11.40
CA ASN A 85 5.02 26.05 -12.50
C ASN A 85 6.35 26.74 -12.88
N TRP A 86 6.72 26.63 -14.15
CA TRP A 86 7.98 27.15 -14.68
C TRP A 86 7.79 28.58 -15.19
N THR A 87 8.32 29.57 -14.45
CA THR A 87 8.02 30.99 -14.69
C THR A 87 8.91 31.67 -15.73
N ASN A 88 10.14 31.17 -15.94
CA ASN A 88 11.12 31.74 -16.90
C ASN A 88 11.46 30.76 -18.04
N SER A 89 10.47 29.99 -18.50
CA SER A 89 10.69 28.95 -19.53
C SER A 89 11.18 29.49 -20.87
N ASP A 90 10.85 30.75 -21.22
CA ASP A 90 11.27 31.36 -22.48
C ASP A 90 12.76 31.74 -22.50
N ASN A 91 13.41 31.84 -21.33
CA ASN A 91 14.84 32.17 -21.18
C ASN A 91 15.72 30.90 -21.05
N PHE A 92 15.16 29.71 -21.28
CA PHE A 92 15.91 28.46 -21.25
C PHE A 92 16.55 28.21 -22.63
N PRO A 93 17.84 27.79 -22.70
CA PRO A 93 18.70 27.30 -21.61
C PRO A 93 19.61 28.36 -20.96
N GLU A 94 19.50 29.64 -21.32
CA GLU A 94 20.39 30.71 -20.86
C GLU A 94 20.27 30.96 -19.35
N GLU A 95 19.06 30.87 -18.80
CA GLU A 95 18.76 31.00 -17.38
C GLU A 95 18.38 29.66 -16.74
N LYS A 96 18.76 29.51 -15.47
CA LYS A 96 18.33 28.35 -14.66
C LYS A 96 16.80 28.37 -14.50
N PRO A 97 16.11 27.22 -14.64
CA PRO A 97 14.67 27.14 -14.40
C PRO A 97 14.26 27.66 -13.01
N ASN A 98 13.31 28.59 -12.99
CA ASN A 98 12.63 29.08 -11.80
C ASN A 98 11.26 28.42 -11.70
N LEU A 99 11.05 27.66 -10.62
CA LEU A 99 9.87 26.83 -10.40
C LEU A 99 9.12 27.31 -9.16
N VAL A 100 7.81 27.52 -9.31
CA VAL A 100 6.91 27.89 -8.20
C VAL A 100 5.93 26.75 -7.97
N GLN A 101 5.89 26.22 -6.75
CA GLN A 101 4.97 25.14 -6.40
C GLN A 101 3.51 25.64 -6.38
N LEU A 102 2.60 24.90 -7.01
CA LEU A 102 1.16 25.13 -6.99
C LEU A 102 0.46 23.89 -6.44
N GLY A 103 -0.51 24.09 -5.55
CA GLY A 103 -1.30 23.02 -4.95
C GLY A 103 -1.51 23.18 -3.44
N PRO A 104 -2.07 22.15 -2.78
CA PRO A 104 -2.45 20.86 -3.38
C PRO A 104 -3.66 20.97 -4.32
N TYR A 105 -3.67 20.14 -5.36
CA TYR A 105 -4.86 19.72 -6.09
C TYR A 105 -5.27 18.37 -5.50
N ARG A 106 -6.25 18.37 -4.59
CA ARG A 106 -6.65 17.20 -3.81
C ARG A 106 -7.72 16.39 -4.54
N PHE A 107 -7.54 15.08 -4.55
CA PHE A 107 -8.54 14.13 -5.03
C PHE A 107 -8.86 13.10 -3.94
N LEU A 108 -10.13 12.77 -3.78
CA LEU A 108 -10.53 11.55 -3.07
C LEU A 108 -10.31 10.37 -4.02
N GLU A 109 -9.42 9.46 -3.64
CA GLU A 109 -9.20 8.19 -4.32
C GLU A 109 -10.12 7.12 -3.75
N LYS A 110 -10.89 6.46 -4.62
CA LYS A 110 -11.57 5.20 -4.33
C LYS A 110 -10.83 4.08 -5.03
N ARG A 111 -10.42 3.07 -4.27
CA ARG A 111 -9.73 1.89 -4.78
C ARG A 111 -10.58 0.64 -4.55
N LYS A 112 -10.61 -0.26 -5.52
CA LYS A 112 -11.25 -1.58 -5.42
C LYS A 112 -10.41 -2.65 -6.06
N HIS A 113 -10.33 -3.82 -5.44
CA HIS A 113 -9.81 -5.01 -6.10
C HIS A 113 -10.95 -5.71 -6.83
N VAL A 114 -10.75 -5.95 -8.13
CA VAL A 114 -11.75 -6.53 -9.03
C VAL A 114 -11.17 -7.73 -9.77
N ASN A 115 -12.03 -8.50 -10.44
CA ASN A 115 -11.67 -9.70 -11.19
C ASN A 115 -10.86 -10.72 -10.34
N VAL A 116 -11.27 -10.88 -9.07
CA VAL A 116 -10.58 -11.77 -8.14
C VAL A 116 -10.73 -13.23 -8.58
N THR A 117 -9.60 -13.90 -8.79
CA THR A 117 -9.52 -15.32 -9.17
C THR A 117 -8.71 -16.07 -8.13
N TRP A 118 -9.23 -17.19 -7.63
CA TRP A 118 -8.56 -17.99 -6.60
C TRP A 118 -7.75 -19.12 -7.23
N HIS A 119 -6.55 -19.36 -6.71
CA HIS A 119 -5.67 -20.44 -7.11
C HIS A 119 -5.39 -21.35 -5.91
N ASP A 120 -6.28 -22.31 -5.68
CA ASP A 120 -6.19 -23.20 -4.51
C ASP A 120 -4.97 -24.15 -4.54
N ASN A 121 -4.38 -24.37 -5.72
CA ASN A 121 -3.22 -25.25 -5.89
C ASN A 121 -1.92 -24.68 -5.28
N ASN A 122 -1.80 -23.36 -5.20
CA ASN A 122 -0.63 -22.66 -4.66
C ASN A 122 -0.97 -21.65 -3.56
N ASP A 123 -2.20 -21.69 -3.02
CA ASP A 123 -2.70 -20.77 -1.98
C ASP A 123 -2.52 -19.28 -2.33
N THR A 124 -2.68 -18.93 -3.60
CA THR A 124 -2.67 -17.54 -4.09
C THR A 124 -4.05 -17.09 -4.59
N LEU A 125 -4.19 -15.79 -4.77
CA LEU A 125 -5.29 -15.20 -5.52
C LEU A 125 -4.74 -14.15 -6.46
N ALA A 126 -5.45 -13.92 -7.55
CA ALA A 126 -5.13 -12.92 -8.54
C ALA A 126 -6.22 -11.87 -8.66
N TYR A 127 -5.85 -10.65 -9.02
CA TYR A 127 -6.79 -9.53 -9.13
C TYR A 127 -6.25 -8.41 -10.03
N ARG A 128 -7.11 -7.42 -10.28
CA ARG A 128 -6.75 -6.11 -10.80
C ARG A 128 -7.24 -5.01 -9.87
N THR A 129 -6.59 -3.87 -9.89
CA THR A 129 -6.96 -2.72 -9.06
C THR A 129 -7.68 -1.69 -9.93
N GLN A 130 -8.90 -1.34 -9.53
CA GLN A 130 -9.63 -0.19 -10.08
C GLN A 130 -9.41 1.02 -9.18
N ARG A 131 -8.90 2.11 -9.74
CA ARG A 131 -8.72 3.39 -9.02
C ARG A 131 -9.59 4.47 -9.66
N SER A 132 -10.35 5.18 -8.84
CA SER A 132 -11.18 6.30 -9.27
C SER A 132 -10.82 7.54 -8.46
N TRP A 133 -10.67 8.68 -9.12
CA TRP A 133 -10.31 9.94 -8.47
C TRP A 133 -11.42 10.97 -8.62
N PHE A 134 -11.80 11.60 -7.51
CA PHE A 134 -12.82 12.64 -7.44
C PHE A 134 -12.20 13.91 -6.91
N PHE A 135 -12.21 14.98 -7.69
CA PHE A 135 -11.60 16.26 -7.28
C PHE A 135 -12.33 16.85 -6.06
N ASP A 136 -11.57 17.18 -5.03
CA ASP A 136 -12.04 17.87 -3.84
C ASP A 136 -11.64 19.35 -3.92
N GLU A 137 -12.52 20.14 -4.53
CA GLU A 137 -12.30 21.58 -4.72
C GLU A 137 -12.20 22.33 -3.39
N ALA A 138 -12.96 21.92 -2.37
CA ALA A 138 -13.03 22.62 -1.09
C ALA A 138 -11.72 22.50 -0.28
N SER A 139 -11.01 21.39 -0.43
CA SER A 139 -9.72 21.14 0.23
C SER A 139 -8.51 21.41 -0.68
N SER A 140 -8.73 21.96 -1.89
CA SER A 140 -7.67 22.31 -2.83
C SER A 140 -7.34 23.80 -2.75
N ASN A 141 -6.07 24.14 -2.97
CA ASN A 141 -5.62 25.55 -3.03
C ASN A 141 -5.61 26.11 -4.47
N GLY A 142 -5.76 25.23 -5.46
CA GLY A 142 -5.83 25.58 -6.89
C GLY A 142 -7.08 25.02 -7.53
N THR A 143 -7.40 25.51 -8.73
CA THR A 143 -8.54 25.04 -9.52
C THR A 143 -8.07 24.20 -10.69
N LEU A 144 -8.91 23.27 -11.15
CA LEU A 144 -8.61 22.51 -12.37
C LEU A 144 -8.49 23.37 -13.65
N GLN A 145 -8.77 24.67 -13.55
CA GLN A 145 -8.61 25.69 -14.61
C GLN A 145 -7.27 26.43 -14.53
N ASP A 146 -6.43 26.15 -13.54
CA ASP A 146 -5.15 26.84 -13.37
C ASP A 146 -4.25 26.51 -14.56
N ASN A 147 -3.71 27.54 -15.20
CA ASN A 147 -2.80 27.40 -16.34
C ASN A 147 -1.37 27.22 -15.83
N ILE A 148 -0.76 26.08 -16.14
CA ILE A 148 0.52 25.65 -15.59
C ILE A 148 1.50 25.45 -16.74
N THR A 149 2.64 26.13 -16.65
CA THR A 149 3.76 25.95 -17.57
C THR A 149 4.70 24.89 -16.99
N THR A 150 4.95 23.83 -17.77
CA THR A 150 5.83 22.72 -17.38
C THR A 150 6.65 22.23 -18.57
N LEU A 151 7.55 21.27 -18.34
CA LEU A 151 8.29 20.60 -19.40
C LEU A 151 7.32 19.91 -20.37
N ASN A 152 7.50 20.13 -21.66
CA ASN A 152 6.79 19.42 -22.71
C ASN A 152 7.24 17.96 -22.76
N GLY A 153 6.56 17.10 -22.00
CA GLY A 153 6.89 15.67 -21.87
C GLY A 153 6.87 14.92 -23.20
N ILE A 154 6.00 15.32 -24.14
CA ILE A 154 5.90 14.72 -25.49
C ILE A 154 7.18 15.02 -26.28
N ALA A 155 7.52 16.29 -26.45
CA ALA A 155 8.70 16.70 -27.21
C ALA A 155 10.00 16.19 -26.57
N ALA A 156 10.11 16.30 -25.24
CA ALA A 156 11.27 15.80 -24.49
C ALA A 156 11.46 14.29 -24.66
N SER A 157 10.38 13.50 -24.57
CA SER A 157 10.43 12.06 -24.76
C SER A 157 10.81 11.68 -26.20
N ALA A 158 10.27 12.39 -27.19
CA ALA A 158 10.59 12.15 -28.60
C ALA A 158 12.07 12.41 -28.89
N VAL A 159 12.59 13.55 -28.41
CA VAL A 159 14.01 13.91 -28.54
C VAL A 159 14.89 12.88 -27.83
N TYR A 160 14.56 12.51 -26.60
CA TYR A 160 15.33 11.51 -25.84
C TYR A 160 15.38 10.16 -26.56
N ARG A 161 14.27 9.68 -27.11
CA ARG A 161 14.25 8.42 -27.88
C ARG A 161 15.05 8.51 -29.17
N SER A 162 15.08 9.67 -29.82
CA SER A 162 15.79 9.87 -31.09
C SER A 162 17.32 9.73 -31.00
N ARG A 163 17.89 9.72 -29.79
CA ARG A 163 19.35 9.58 -29.57
C ARG A 163 19.95 8.31 -30.17
N PHE A 164 19.14 7.28 -30.37
CA PHE A 164 19.53 6.00 -30.96
C PHE A 164 19.15 5.85 -32.45
N TRP A 165 18.46 6.85 -33.02
CA TRP A 165 17.96 6.78 -34.40
C TRP A 165 19.04 7.15 -35.42
N GLY A 166 18.84 6.74 -36.67
CA GLY A 166 19.69 7.16 -37.78
C GLY A 166 19.53 8.64 -38.12
N PHE A 167 20.53 9.22 -38.78
CA PHE A 167 20.58 10.65 -39.13
C PHE A 167 19.31 11.18 -39.82
N LEU A 168 18.77 10.43 -40.80
CA LEU A 168 17.56 10.84 -41.53
C LEU A 168 16.32 10.90 -40.64
N GLN A 169 16.16 9.95 -39.70
CA GLN A 169 15.03 9.93 -38.77
C GLN A 169 15.13 11.09 -37.77
N GLN A 170 16.33 11.38 -37.25
CA GLN A 170 16.56 12.53 -36.38
C GLN A 170 16.24 13.85 -37.09
N LYS A 171 16.65 14.00 -38.35
CA LYS A 171 16.30 15.18 -39.17
C LYS A 171 14.80 15.27 -39.43
N GLY A 172 14.13 14.15 -39.66
CA GLY A 172 12.67 14.10 -39.79
C GLY A 172 11.96 14.56 -38.52
N LEU A 173 12.39 14.09 -37.34
CA LEU A 173 11.85 14.54 -36.06
C LEU A 173 12.11 16.05 -35.85
N ALA A 174 13.33 16.52 -36.11
CA ALA A 174 13.67 17.94 -35.97
C ALA A 174 12.79 18.82 -36.87
N MET A 175 12.53 18.38 -38.10
CA MET A 175 11.60 19.05 -39.02
C MET A 175 10.17 19.05 -38.49
N GLY A 176 9.68 17.93 -37.94
CA GLY A 176 8.35 17.83 -37.35
C GLY A 176 8.18 18.74 -36.13
N LEU A 177 9.17 18.77 -35.23
CA LEU A 177 9.18 19.67 -34.07
C LEU A 177 9.13 21.14 -34.51
N ALA A 178 9.91 21.53 -35.52
CA ALA A 178 9.89 22.87 -36.08
C ALA A 178 8.55 23.20 -36.77
N MET A 179 8.01 22.28 -37.56
CA MET A 179 6.73 22.45 -38.29
C MET A 179 5.56 22.71 -37.33
N PHE A 180 5.51 22.01 -36.21
CA PHE A 180 4.45 22.17 -35.20
C PHE A 180 4.79 23.16 -34.09
N ASN A 181 5.87 23.94 -34.26
CA ASN A 181 6.35 24.92 -33.28
C ASN A 181 6.45 24.34 -31.85
N GLN A 182 6.94 23.11 -31.75
CA GLN A 182 7.10 22.40 -30.48
C GLN A 182 8.22 23.05 -29.66
N LYS A 183 7.85 23.54 -28.47
CA LYS A 183 8.77 24.13 -27.51
C LYS A 183 9.15 23.14 -26.42
N ILE A 184 10.24 23.44 -25.69
CA ILE A 184 10.65 22.65 -24.52
C ILE A 184 9.66 22.75 -23.36
N ALA A 185 8.93 23.88 -23.25
CA ALA A 185 7.88 24.06 -22.26
C ALA A 185 6.50 24.10 -22.93
N VAL A 186 5.50 23.68 -22.19
CA VAL A 186 4.09 23.72 -22.59
C VAL A 186 3.26 24.30 -21.46
N SER A 187 2.28 25.15 -21.79
CA SER A 187 1.31 25.69 -20.84
C SER A 187 -0.05 25.05 -21.09
N LYS A 188 -0.61 24.41 -20.06
CA LYS A 188 -1.87 23.67 -20.11
C LYS A 188 -2.64 23.82 -18.81
N LEU A 189 -3.94 23.56 -18.86
CA LEU A 189 -4.78 23.56 -17.67
C LEU A 189 -4.42 22.38 -16.77
N ALA A 190 -4.57 22.54 -15.45
CA ALA A 190 -4.32 21.47 -14.49
C ALA A 190 -5.11 20.17 -14.84
N ARG A 191 -6.38 20.27 -15.24
CA ARG A 191 -7.15 19.07 -15.67
C ARG A 191 -6.56 18.35 -16.88
N GLU A 192 -6.03 19.11 -17.84
CA GLU A 192 -5.43 18.58 -19.06
C GLU A 192 -4.10 17.89 -18.77
N LEU A 193 -3.28 18.47 -17.89
CA LEU A 193 -2.03 17.86 -17.43
C LEU A 193 -2.25 16.60 -16.59
N LEU A 194 -3.41 16.48 -15.92
CA LEU A 194 -3.74 15.36 -15.05
C LEU A 194 -4.51 14.24 -15.79
N PHE A 195 -5.83 14.22 -15.66
CA PHE A 195 -6.69 13.09 -16.04
C PHE A 195 -7.38 13.28 -17.39
N GLU A 196 -7.65 14.52 -17.83
CA GLU A 196 -8.37 14.78 -19.10
C GLU A 196 -7.46 14.57 -20.32
N GLY A 197 -6.16 14.87 -20.17
CA GLY A 197 -5.20 14.87 -21.26
C GLY A 197 -5.37 16.05 -22.20
N TYR A 198 -4.28 16.55 -22.77
CA TYR A 198 -4.32 17.50 -23.88
C TYR A 198 -3.96 16.86 -25.21
N ASP A 199 -4.62 17.35 -26.27
CA ASP A 199 -4.29 17.03 -27.65
C ASP A 199 -2.97 17.69 -28.07
N ASP A 200 -2.16 16.95 -28.83
CA ASP A 200 -0.90 17.43 -29.37
C ASP A 200 -0.73 17.02 -30.84
N GLN A 201 -0.24 17.96 -31.66
CA GLN A 201 -0.10 17.75 -33.09
C GLN A 201 0.99 16.74 -33.45
N LEU A 202 2.07 16.66 -32.66
CA LEU A 202 3.12 15.67 -32.85
C LEU A 202 2.62 14.27 -32.52
N LEU A 203 1.82 14.11 -31.46
CA LEU A 203 1.14 12.84 -31.15
C LEU A 203 0.17 12.43 -32.26
N ASN A 204 -0.64 13.37 -32.76
CA ASN A 204 -1.57 13.10 -33.85
C ASN A 204 -0.84 12.65 -35.14
N LEU A 205 0.30 13.27 -35.46
CA LEU A 205 1.15 12.80 -36.55
C LEU A 205 1.70 11.41 -36.26
N ALA A 206 2.21 11.17 -35.05
CA ALA A 206 2.82 9.89 -34.68
C ALA A 206 1.83 8.71 -34.83
N LYS A 207 0.55 8.90 -34.51
CA LYS A 207 -0.49 7.87 -34.74
C LYS A 207 -0.65 7.46 -36.19
N SER A 208 -0.45 8.40 -37.11
CA SER A 208 -0.60 8.15 -38.55
C SER A 208 0.61 7.45 -39.18
N LEU A 209 1.71 7.33 -38.43
CA LEU A 209 2.97 6.75 -38.87
C LEU A 209 3.15 5.34 -38.30
N PRO A 210 3.85 4.44 -39.01
CA PRO A 210 4.22 3.14 -38.48
C PRO A 210 5.08 3.24 -37.22
N SER A 211 4.95 2.30 -36.29
CA SER A 211 5.75 2.26 -35.04
C SER A 211 7.26 2.21 -35.29
N SER A 212 7.70 1.68 -36.42
CA SER A 212 9.11 1.69 -36.85
C SER A 212 9.63 3.10 -37.14
N THR A 213 8.77 4.01 -37.57
CA THR A 213 9.11 5.41 -37.85
C THR A 213 9.09 6.27 -36.59
N THR A 214 8.20 5.97 -35.64
CA THR A 214 8.05 6.74 -34.39
C THR A 214 8.92 6.22 -33.23
N GLY A 215 9.70 5.16 -33.47
CA GLY A 215 10.51 4.49 -32.44
C GLY A 215 9.64 3.92 -31.32
N GLY A 216 8.51 3.30 -31.69
CA GLY A 216 7.57 2.70 -30.75
C GLY A 216 6.90 3.71 -29.85
N ALA A 217 6.58 4.91 -30.35
CA ALA A 217 5.80 5.88 -29.59
C ALA A 217 4.51 5.20 -29.07
N PRO A 218 4.13 5.42 -27.80
CA PRO A 218 2.91 4.82 -27.26
C PRO A 218 1.69 5.20 -28.12
N PRO A 219 0.74 4.27 -28.34
CA PRO A 219 -0.45 4.51 -29.16
C PRO A 219 -1.50 5.31 -28.36
N VAL A 220 -1.10 6.42 -27.75
CA VAL A 220 -1.96 7.29 -26.95
C VAL A 220 -2.45 8.47 -27.77
N ASP A 221 -3.64 8.95 -27.45
CA ASP A 221 -4.25 10.05 -28.18
C ASP A 221 -4.06 11.44 -27.62
N LYS A 222 -3.89 11.51 -26.31
CA LYS A 222 -3.57 12.71 -25.57
C LYS A 222 -2.41 12.46 -24.63
N PHE A 223 -1.88 13.53 -24.08
CA PHE A 223 -0.93 13.45 -22.98
C PHE A 223 -1.54 14.02 -21.71
N GLY A 224 -1.43 13.27 -20.63
CA GLY A 224 -1.65 13.70 -19.25
C GLY A 224 -0.97 12.69 -18.33
N TRP A 225 -0.49 13.14 -17.17
CA TRP A 225 0.25 12.28 -16.23
C TRP A 225 -0.56 11.09 -15.73
N PHE A 226 -1.89 11.26 -15.67
CA PHE A 226 -2.85 10.24 -15.27
C PHE A 226 -3.93 10.01 -16.34
N TYR A 227 -3.62 10.33 -17.61
CA TYR A 227 -4.53 10.09 -18.73
C TYR A 227 -4.93 8.62 -18.82
N GLU A 228 -6.20 8.35 -19.07
CA GLU A 228 -6.84 7.01 -19.07
C GLU A 228 -6.73 6.22 -17.76
N ARG A 229 -6.13 6.76 -16.69
CA ARG A 229 -6.01 6.03 -15.44
C ARG A 229 -7.31 5.99 -14.66
N ASN A 230 -8.11 7.06 -14.73
CA ASN A 230 -9.34 7.17 -13.95
C ASN A 230 -10.34 6.07 -14.32
N ASN A 231 -10.70 5.25 -13.33
CA ASN A 231 -11.59 4.11 -13.44
C ASN A 231 -11.08 2.95 -14.31
N SER A 232 -9.77 2.94 -14.65
CA SER A 232 -9.13 1.86 -15.41
C SER A 232 -8.76 0.69 -14.49
N LEU A 233 -8.62 -0.50 -15.11
CA LEU A 233 -8.20 -1.74 -14.46
C LEU A 233 -6.76 -2.13 -14.82
N ASP A 234 -6.21 -1.55 -15.88
CA ASP A 234 -4.97 -2.02 -16.49
C ASP A 234 -3.74 -1.26 -16.00
N THR A 235 -3.91 -0.13 -15.30
CA THR A 235 -2.79 0.74 -14.90
C THR A 235 -1.84 0.11 -13.90
N ASP A 236 -2.39 -0.60 -12.92
CA ASP A 236 -1.60 -1.21 -11.84
C ASP A 236 -1.16 -2.64 -12.23
N GLY A 237 -1.69 -3.15 -13.34
CA GLY A 237 -1.39 -4.48 -13.87
C GLY A 237 -2.19 -5.60 -13.20
N TYR A 238 -1.98 -6.81 -13.73
CA TYR A 238 -2.44 -8.04 -13.08
C TYR A 238 -1.51 -8.36 -11.91
N MET A 239 -2.08 -8.66 -10.74
CA MET A 239 -1.31 -9.07 -9.57
C MET A 239 -1.74 -10.45 -9.11
N GLU A 240 -0.77 -11.30 -8.79
CA GLU A 240 -0.97 -12.55 -8.06
C GLU A 240 -0.31 -12.40 -6.68
N VAL A 241 -1.07 -12.63 -5.62
CA VAL A 241 -0.62 -12.48 -4.22
C VAL A 241 -0.96 -13.70 -3.38
N THR A 242 -0.20 -13.91 -2.32
CA THR A 242 -0.47 -14.95 -1.32
C THR A 242 -1.78 -14.70 -0.57
N THR A 243 -2.52 -15.76 -0.26
CA THR A 243 -3.73 -15.66 0.59
C THR A 243 -3.43 -15.61 2.09
N GLY A 244 -2.22 -16.03 2.50
CA GLY A 244 -1.81 -16.21 3.89
C GLY A 244 -2.31 -17.51 4.53
N ARG A 245 -2.88 -18.45 3.76
CA ARG A 245 -3.37 -19.76 4.25
C ARG A 245 -2.23 -20.70 4.64
N THR A 246 -1.14 -20.67 3.88
CA THR A 246 0.03 -21.51 4.15
C THR A 246 0.73 -21.03 5.42
N ALA A 247 1.12 -21.95 6.30
CA ALA A 247 1.82 -21.61 7.52
C ALA A 247 3.13 -20.84 7.23
N GLY A 248 3.32 -19.70 7.89
CA GLY A 248 4.49 -18.84 7.70
C GLY A 248 4.40 -17.84 6.54
N THR A 249 3.31 -17.83 5.77
CA THR A 249 3.10 -16.82 4.73
C THR A 249 2.18 -15.71 5.24
N LEU A 250 2.50 -14.47 4.88
CA LEU A 250 1.61 -13.33 5.11
C LEU A 250 0.61 -13.24 3.95
N PRO A 251 -0.62 -12.74 4.17
CA PRO A 251 -1.51 -12.38 3.08
C PRO A 251 -0.94 -11.21 2.25
N GLY A 252 -1.36 -11.14 0.98
CA GLY A 252 -1.09 -10.01 0.09
C GLY A 252 0.37 -9.83 -0.32
N GLN A 253 1.24 -10.83 -0.13
CA GLN A 253 2.62 -10.77 -0.61
C GLN A 253 2.63 -11.04 -2.11
N ILE A 254 3.30 -10.18 -2.87
CA ILE A 254 3.34 -10.30 -4.32
C ILE A 254 4.14 -11.53 -4.76
N MET A 255 3.54 -12.29 -5.67
CA MET A 255 4.15 -13.46 -6.30
C MET A 255 4.40 -13.22 -7.78
N ARG A 256 3.44 -12.56 -8.45
CA ARG A 256 3.58 -12.17 -9.86
C ARG A 256 3.00 -10.79 -10.14
N TRP A 257 3.64 -10.09 -11.05
CA TRP A 257 3.14 -8.85 -11.63
C TRP A 257 3.11 -8.98 -13.14
N ASN A 258 1.94 -8.75 -13.75
CA ASN A 258 1.73 -8.94 -15.19
C ASN A 258 2.20 -10.31 -15.71
N TYR A 259 1.91 -11.36 -14.94
CA TYR A 259 2.27 -12.76 -15.23
C TYR A 259 3.76 -13.11 -15.11
N GLU A 260 4.61 -12.13 -14.77
CA GLU A 260 6.04 -12.35 -14.50
C GLU A 260 6.30 -12.50 -13.00
N ASP A 261 7.27 -13.34 -12.64
CA ASP A 261 7.74 -13.54 -11.25
C ASP A 261 8.92 -12.64 -10.87
N HIS A 262 9.37 -11.80 -11.81
CA HIS A 262 10.40 -10.77 -11.64
C HIS A 262 10.05 -9.55 -12.49
N ILE A 263 10.67 -8.42 -12.19
CA ILE A 263 10.49 -7.17 -12.93
C ILE A 263 11.37 -7.25 -14.19
N PRO A 264 10.80 -7.23 -15.41
CA PRO A 264 11.54 -7.49 -16.65
C PRO A 264 12.48 -6.35 -17.07
N TYR A 265 12.48 -5.23 -16.34
CA TYR A 265 13.27 -4.03 -16.65
C TYR A 265 14.59 -3.95 -15.89
N TYR A 266 14.79 -4.81 -14.89
CA TYR A 266 15.98 -4.83 -14.03
C TYR A 266 16.62 -6.22 -14.03
N GLU A 267 17.87 -6.29 -13.57
CA GLU A 267 18.61 -7.53 -13.40
C GLU A 267 18.95 -7.77 -11.92
N GLY A 268 19.17 -9.02 -11.54
CA GLY A 268 19.56 -9.41 -10.19
C GLY A 268 18.54 -9.02 -9.12
N GLU A 269 19.03 -8.59 -7.95
CA GLU A 269 18.20 -8.19 -6.80
C GLU A 269 17.22 -7.06 -7.12
N CYS A 270 17.56 -6.18 -8.08
CA CYS A 270 16.68 -5.07 -8.49
C CYS A 270 15.42 -5.55 -9.24
N ALA A 271 15.45 -6.77 -9.79
CA ALA A 271 14.32 -7.38 -10.48
C ALA A 271 13.33 -8.07 -9.51
N GLN A 272 13.66 -8.16 -8.22
CA GLN A 272 12.87 -8.94 -7.29
C GLN A 272 11.50 -8.29 -7.01
N LEU A 273 10.45 -9.11 -7.06
CA LEU A 273 9.13 -8.80 -6.51
C LEU A 273 9.12 -9.22 -5.03
N ALA A 274 8.91 -8.29 -4.10
CA ALA A 274 8.80 -8.62 -2.68
C ALA A 274 7.87 -7.68 -1.91
N GLY A 275 7.31 -8.21 -0.83
CA GLY A 275 6.41 -7.47 0.06
C GLY A 275 4.96 -7.44 -0.42
N SER A 276 4.13 -6.64 0.24
CA SER A 276 2.76 -6.35 -0.21
C SER A 276 2.70 -5.02 -0.94
N ALA A 277 1.52 -4.64 -1.43
CA ALA A 277 1.23 -3.29 -1.91
C ALA A 277 1.04 -2.25 -0.77
N GLY A 278 1.47 -2.57 0.46
CA GLY A 278 1.33 -1.73 1.65
C GLY A 278 0.11 -2.01 2.52
N GLU A 279 -0.70 -2.99 2.15
CA GLU A 279 -1.96 -3.34 2.83
C GLU A 279 -1.76 -4.41 3.92
N PHE A 280 -0.71 -5.21 3.78
CA PHE A 280 -0.38 -6.30 4.71
C PHE A 280 1.09 -6.23 5.11
N MET A 281 1.34 -6.22 6.41
CA MET A 281 2.68 -6.11 6.98
C MET A 281 2.95 -7.25 7.97
N PRO A 282 4.22 -7.64 8.17
CA PRO A 282 4.60 -8.55 9.23
C PRO A 282 4.22 -8.01 10.61
N ARG A 283 4.05 -8.92 11.58
CA ARG A 283 3.84 -8.57 12.99
C ARG A 283 5.18 -8.40 13.71
N ASN A 284 5.16 -7.75 14.87
CA ASN A 284 6.31 -7.56 15.75
C ASN A 284 7.48 -6.86 15.07
N LEU A 285 7.18 -5.84 14.28
CA LEU A 285 8.19 -5.00 13.65
C LEU A 285 8.99 -4.25 14.71
N THR A 286 10.31 -4.30 14.55
CA THR A 286 11.31 -3.64 15.41
C THR A 286 12.05 -2.56 14.65
N GLU A 287 12.90 -1.79 15.33
CA GLU A 287 13.76 -0.77 14.71
C GLU A 287 14.70 -1.36 13.63
N ASP A 288 15.12 -2.62 13.79
CA ASP A 288 15.97 -3.34 12.83
C ASP A 288 15.19 -3.95 11.65
N SER A 289 13.85 -3.89 11.68
CA SER A 289 13.02 -4.49 10.64
C SER A 289 13.03 -3.67 9.35
N VAL A 290 13.11 -4.35 8.21
CA VAL A 290 12.98 -3.73 6.89
C VAL A 290 11.71 -4.25 6.22
N LEU A 291 10.89 -3.33 5.72
CA LEU A 291 9.61 -3.65 5.07
C LEU A 291 9.73 -3.53 3.55
N PRO A 292 9.78 -4.64 2.81
CA PRO A 292 9.64 -4.60 1.37
C PRO A 292 8.20 -4.22 0.98
N MET A 293 8.08 -3.41 -0.06
CA MET A 293 6.81 -3.02 -0.66
C MET A 293 6.98 -2.97 -2.18
N PHE A 294 6.15 -3.67 -2.92
CA PHE A 294 6.11 -3.52 -4.37
C PHE A 294 5.18 -2.36 -4.74
N VAL A 295 5.71 -1.39 -5.48
CA VAL A 295 4.96 -0.20 -5.90
C VAL A 295 4.89 -0.18 -7.42
N PRO A 296 3.74 -0.56 -8.03
CA PRO A 296 3.58 -0.62 -9.49
C PRO A 296 3.88 0.72 -10.17
N ASP A 297 3.47 1.83 -9.54
CA ASP A 297 3.72 3.19 -10.05
C ASP A 297 5.22 3.55 -10.11
N LEU A 298 6.07 2.91 -9.29
CA LEU A 298 7.52 3.07 -9.32
C LEU A 298 8.22 1.96 -10.13
N CYS A 299 7.46 0.99 -10.64
CA CYS A 299 7.95 -0.20 -11.33
C CYS A 299 9.01 -1.00 -10.54
N ARG A 300 9.02 -0.92 -9.20
CA ARG A 300 10.05 -1.58 -8.39
C ARG A 300 9.57 -1.95 -6.99
N THR A 301 10.30 -2.87 -6.37
CA THR A 301 10.25 -3.08 -4.92
C THR A 301 11.08 -1.99 -4.23
N VAL A 302 10.50 -1.41 -3.19
CA VAL A 302 11.16 -0.45 -2.30
C VAL A 302 11.22 -1.02 -0.89
N TYR A 303 12.23 -0.60 -0.13
CA TYR A 303 12.50 -1.11 1.21
C TYR A 303 12.36 0.04 2.21
N MET A 304 11.35 -0.04 3.06
CA MET A 304 11.07 0.97 4.09
C MET A 304 11.84 0.62 5.36
N GLU A 305 12.60 1.57 5.88
CA GLU A 305 13.40 1.44 7.09
C GLU A 305 12.74 2.21 8.25
N TYR A 306 13.01 1.80 9.48
CA TYR A 306 12.51 2.48 10.67
C TYR A 306 13.05 3.92 10.74
N VAL A 307 12.19 4.85 11.14
CA VAL A 307 12.52 6.27 11.29
C VAL A 307 12.25 6.78 12.69
N ASP A 308 11.09 6.44 13.26
CA ASP A 308 10.64 7.01 14.53
C ASP A 308 9.55 6.16 15.18
N THR A 309 9.25 6.40 16.45
CA THR A 309 8.07 5.87 17.14
C THR A 309 7.18 6.99 17.64
N GLY A 310 5.92 6.68 17.90
CA GLY A 310 5.01 7.64 18.50
C GLY A 310 3.73 7.01 19.02
N GLU A 311 2.82 7.86 19.47
CA GLU A 311 1.49 7.47 19.93
C GLU A 311 0.46 8.26 19.12
N LEU A 312 -0.53 7.56 18.56
CA LEU A 312 -1.65 8.15 17.86
C LEU A 312 -2.95 7.49 18.34
N ASP A 313 -3.91 8.29 18.78
CA ASP A 313 -5.20 7.82 19.31
C ASP A 313 -5.07 6.74 20.41
N GLY A 314 -4.03 6.85 21.27
CA GLY A 314 -3.76 5.90 22.34
C GLY A 314 -3.04 4.62 21.90
N LEU A 315 -2.62 4.53 20.63
CA LEU A 315 -1.90 3.38 20.07
C LEU A 315 -0.46 3.76 19.74
N ASN A 316 0.48 2.97 20.27
CA ASN A 316 1.89 3.08 19.90
C ASN A 316 2.08 2.64 18.46
N TYR A 317 2.85 3.40 17.68
CA TYR A 317 3.22 3.07 16.31
C TYR A 317 4.72 3.18 16.09
N ASN A 318 5.19 2.41 15.12
CA ASN A 318 6.52 2.55 14.52
C ASN A 318 6.34 3.16 13.12
N LYS A 319 7.13 4.18 12.80
CA LYS A 319 7.15 4.85 11.50
C LYS A 319 8.25 4.25 10.65
N TYR A 320 7.88 3.78 9.47
CA TYR A 320 8.82 3.31 8.44
C TYR A 320 8.74 4.23 7.21
N ALA A 321 9.88 4.52 6.59
CA ALA A 321 9.95 5.37 5.40
C ALA A 321 11.06 4.92 4.45
N LEU A 322 11.01 5.38 3.19
CA LEU A 322 12.17 5.37 2.32
C LEU A 322 13.19 6.39 2.85
N THR A 323 14.42 5.92 3.05
CA THR A 323 15.53 6.75 3.52
C THR A 323 16.38 7.19 2.33
N GLN A 324 17.37 8.05 2.58
CA GLN A 324 18.30 8.49 1.54
C GLN A 324 19.02 7.30 0.87
N ARG A 325 19.23 6.21 1.60
CA ARG A 325 19.85 4.98 1.08
C ARG A 325 19.07 4.36 -0.08
N SER A 326 17.74 4.49 -0.09
CA SER A 326 16.91 3.97 -1.19
C SER A 326 17.15 4.70 -2.52
N PHE A 327 17.77 5.89 -2.48
CA PHE A 327 18.04 6.76 -3.62
C PHE A 327 19.55 7.02 -3.82
N ASP A 328 20.41 6.32 -3.08
CA ASP A 328 21.87 6.43 -3.19
C ASP A 328 22.38 5.70 -4.45
N ASN A 329 23.55 6.13 -4.96
CA ASN A 329 24.14 5.63 -6.21
C ASN A 329 25.13 4.49 -6.02
#